data_AF-A0A1V9YDA0-F1
#
_entry.id   AF-A0A1V9YDA0-F1
#
_cell.length_a   1.000
_cell.length_b   1.000
_cell.length_c   1.000
_cell.angle_alpha   90.00
_cell.angle_beta   90.00
_cell.angle_gamma   90.00
#
_symmetry.space_group_name_H-M   'P 1'
#
loop_
_entity.id
_entity.type
_entity.pdbx_description
1 polymer ?
#
loop_
_entity_poly.entity_id
_entity_poly.type
_entity_poly.pdbx_seq_one_letter_code
_entity_poly.pdbx_strand_id
1 'polypeptide(L)'
;MQYGRFLNDSSWHFLFQPLLTADAWSFYGWSMFIDWAMGVREVVSLEGDEGTFAFISNQYSIEAYSTSGGNLHVLNSTILMAYLVLYSSIVLTGLLALGTVYIFHQPAKVYPINLIAFSRIAGSVWIGRPMLFVRGCTALAILGSCNVVLTQARNWTWFVSNPRGVLEVATLASEATWIVYNIQDALQFAFPKITPIYAPYAVVLAWTLQFALETLQPVQPSG
;
A
#
# COMPACT_ATOMS: atom_id res chain seq x y z
N MET A 1 -8.09 36.24 19.71
CA MET A 1 -6.78 36.35 19.02
C MET A 1 -5.74 36.85 20.02
N GLN A 2 -4.48 36.41 19.89
CA GLN A 2 -3.38 36.81 20.77
C GLN A 2 -2.45 37.78 20.04
N TYR A 3 -2.19 38.94 20.66
CA TYR A 3 -1.22 39.92 20.16
C TYR A 3 -0.11 40.07 21.20
N GLY A 4 1.13 39.86 20.78
CA GLY A 4 2.30 40.20 21.58
C GLY A 4 2.67 41.66 21.30
N ARG A 5 2.65 42.51 22.32
CA ARG A 5 3.13 43.88 22.19
C ARG A 5 4.37 44.06 23.04
N PHE A 6 5.46 44.46 22.40
CA PHE A 6 6.69 44.83 23.07
C PHE A 6 6.57 46.29 23.52
N LEU A 7 6.50 46.51 24.83
CA LEU A 7 6.41 47.85 25.43
C LEU A 7 7.62 48.03 26.36
N ASN A 8 8.44 49.05 26.08
CA ASN A 8 9.58 49.48 26.89
C ASN A 8 10.66 48.41 27.16
N ASP A 9 11.24 47.86 26.08
CA ASP A 9 12.56 47.19 26.00
C ASP A 9 12.92 46.11 27.03
N SER A 10 11.97 45.60 27.82
CA SER A 10 12.29 44.62 28.89
C SER A 10 11.17 43.66 29.30
N SER A 11 9.93 43.81 28.82
CA SER A 11 8.85 42.86 29.16
C SER A 11 7.87 42.61 28.01
N TRP A 12 7.56 41.33 27.79
CA TRP A 12 6.56 40.88 26.84
C TRP A 12 5.20 40.81 27.54
N HIS A 13 4.20 41.51 26.99
CA HIS A 13 2.82 41.39 27.42
C HIS A 13 1.99 40.69 26.36
N PHE A 14 1.29 39.65 26.78
CA PHE A 14 0.31 38.94 25.96
C PHE A 14 -1.06 39.57 26.14
N LEU A 15 -1.68 39.98 25.03
CA LEU A 15 -3.03 40.50 24.99
C LEU A 15 -3.98 39.44 24.46
N PHE A 16 -5.13 39.31 25.11
CA PHE A 16 -6.17 38.35 24.75
C PHE A 16 -7.44 39.10 24.35
N GLN A 17 -7.93 38.83 23.13
CA GLN A 17 -9.25 39.26 22.67
C GLN A 17 -10.19 38.04 22.69
N PRO A 18 -11.26 38.05 23.53
CA PRO A 18 -12.28 37.00 23.52
C PRO A 18 -12.96 36.88 22.14
N LEU A 19 -13.37 35.67 21.78
CA LEU A 19 -13.95 35.43 20.46
C LEU A 19 -15.35 36.03 20.33
N LEU A 20 -16.18 35.88 21.36
CA LEU A 20 -17.56 36.37 21.38
C LEU A 20 -17.68 37.54 22.36
N THR A 21 -17.86 38.73 21.82
CA THR A 21 -18.04 39.99 22.55
C THR A 21 -19.24 40.75 21.96
N ALA A 22 -19.79 41.72 22.70
CA ALA A 22 -20.93 42.54 22.24
C ALA A 22 -20.52 43.84 21.52
N ASP A 23 -19.23 43.99 21.22
CA ASP A 23 -18.62 45.15 20.57
C ASP A 23 -18.46 44.96 19.05
N ALA A 24 -17.82 45.92 18.38
CA ALA A 24 -17.56 45.86 16.93
C ALA A 24 -16.75 44.63 16.49
N TRP A 25 -16.06 43.95 17.41
CA TRP A 25 -15.32 42.72 17.15
C TRP A 25 -16.24 41.50 16.95
N SER A 26 -17.48 41.55 17.44
CA SER A 26 -18.44 40.44 17.37
C SER A 26 -18.61 39.85 15.97
N PHE A 27 -18.59 40.69 14.93
CA PHE A 27 -18.68 40.25 13.54
C PHE A 27 -17.55 39.29 13.13
N TYR A 28 -16.30 39.65 13.44
CA TYR A 28 -15.12 38.82 13.17
C TYR A 28 -15.06 37.59 14.08
N GLY A 29 -15.56 37.72 15.31
CA GLY A 29 -15.74 36.61 16.24
C GLY A 29 -16.65 35.51 15.69
N TRP A 30 -17.83 35.90 15.20
CA TRP A 30 -18.80 34.98 14.61
C TRP A 30 -18.31 34.35 13.31
N SER A 31 -17.60 35.11 12.44
CA SER A 31 -17.04 34.52 11.22
C SER A 31 -16.03 33.42 11.54
N MET A 32 -15.15 33.65 12.52
CA MET A 32 -14.18 32.65 12.98
C MET A 32 -14.84 31.44 13.64
N PHE A 33 -15.94 31.64 14.36
CA PHE A 33 -16.71 30.54 14.95
C PHE A 33 -17.37 29.65 13.89
N ILE A 34 -17.92 30.27 12.83
CA ILE A 34 -18.49 29.52 11.69
C ILE A 34 -17.39 28.77 10.94
N ASP A 35 -16.22 29.39 10.72
CA ASP A 35 -15.06 28.71 10.13
C ASP A 35 -14.62 27.49 10.94
N TRP A 36 -14.63 27.59 12.27
CA TRP A 36 -14.38 26.46 13.16
C TRP A 36 -15.46 25.37 13.04
N ALA A 37 -16.73 25.75 13.02
CA ALA A 37 -17.84 24.80 12.85
C ALA A 37 -17.79 24.08 11.49
N MET A 38 -17.23 24.72 10.46
CA MET A 38 -17.00 24.12 9.13
C MET A 38 -15.69 23.32 9.02
N GLY A 39 -14.86 23.28 10.09
CA GLY A 39 -13.56 22.59 10.09
C GLY A 39 -12.46 23.31 9.30
N VAL A 40 -12.64 24.59 8.97
CA VAL A 40 -11.65 25.43 8.25
C VAL A 40 -10.59 26.00 9.21
N ARG A 41 -10.94 26.11 10.50
CA ARG A 41 -10.06 26.51 11.60
C ARG A 41 -10.19 25.52 12.74
N GLU A 42 -9.13 25.37 13.50
CA GLU A 42 -9.10 24.52 14.68
C GLU A 42 -9.00 25.38 15.95
N VAL A 43 -9.58 24.89 17.05
CA VAL A 43 -9.41 25.51 18.38
C VAL A 43 -8.48 24.60 19.16
N VAL A 44 -7.32 25.14 19.54
CA VAL A 44 -6.28 24.41 20.26
C VAL A 44 -6.14 24.99 21.65
N SER A 45 -5.96 24.11 22.63
CA SER A 45 -5.58 24.49 23.99
C SER A 45 -4.14 24.07 24.23
N LEU A 46 -3.27 25.04 24.53
CA LEU A 46 -1.92 24.79 24.99
C LEU A 46 -1.91 24.84 26.51
N GLU A 47 -1.64 23.70 27.12
CA GLU A 47 -1.47 23.56 28.57
C GLU A 47 0.02 23.61 28.87
N GLY A 48 0.43 24.57 29.71
CA GLY A 48 1.77 24.67 30.26
C GLY A 48 1.74 24.72 31.78
N ASP A 49 2.92 24.61 32.39
CA ASP A 49 3.07 24.54 33.86
C ASP A 49 2.49 25.76 34.60
N GLU A 50 2.50 26.92 33.95
CA GLU A 50 2.04 28.21 34.50
C GLU A 50 0.65 28.63 33.96
N GLY A 51 -0.02 27.80 33.15
CA GLY A 51 -1.38 28.08 32.70
C GLY A 51 -1.82 27.40 31.41
N THR A 52 -3.13 27.46 31.17
CA THR A 52 -3.79 26.92 29.97
C THR A 52 -4.24 28.04 29.06
N PHE A 53 -3.87 27.97 27.77
CA PHE A 53 -4.18 28.97 26.76
C PHE A 53 -4.97 28.37 25.62
N ALA A 54 -6.25 28.75 25.49
CA ALA A 54 -7.08 28.36 24.35
C ALA A 54 -7.07 29.46 23.26
N PHE A 55 -6.77 29.07 22.02
CA PHE A 55 -6.79 29.98 20.86
C PHE A 55 -7.33 29.28 19.62
N ILE A 56 -7.84 30.10 18.69
CA ILE A 56 -8.27 29.66 17.38
C ILE A 56 -7.11 29.81 16.38
N SER A 57 -6.90 28.79 15.55
CA SER A 57 -5.84 28.76 14.55
C SER A 57 -6.08 29.82 13.47
N ASN A 58 -5.03 30.10 12.69
CA ASN A 58 -5.24 30.77 11.41
C ASN A 58 -6.06 29.87 10.47
N GLN A 59 -6.67 30.46 9.45
CA GLN A 59 -7.30 29.68 8.38
C GLN A 59 -6.20 28.90 7.67
N TYR A 60 -6.31 27.58 7.72
CA TYR A 60 -5.42 26.73 6.95
C TYR A 60 -5.86 26.80 5.48
N SER A 61 -4.91 26.99 4.58
CA SER A 61 -5.14 26.64 3.18
C SER A 61 -5.38 25.13 3.11
N ILE A 62 -6.31 24.69 2.27
CA ILE A 62 -6.51 23.26 2.02
C ILE A 62 -5.22 22.73 1.41
N GLU A 63 -4.39 22.11 2.24
CA GLU A 63 -3.22 21.38 1.78
C GLU A 63 -3.72 20.02 1.31
N ALA A 64 -3.61 19.78 0.01
CA ALA A 64 -3.83 18.45 -0.54
C ALA A 64 -2.70 17.55 -0.04
N TYR A 65 -2.90 16.91 1.11
CA TYR A 65 -2.03 15.84 1.56
C TYR A 65 -2.15 14.69 0.56
N SER A 66 -1.14 14.56 -0.30
CA SER A 66 -1.00 13.37 -1.13
C SER A 66 -0.93 12.17 -0.20
N THR A 67 -1.89 11.25 -0.31
CA THR A 67 -1.94 10.00 0.46
C THR A 67 -0.70 9.14 0.20
N SER A 68 -0.04 9.33 -0.93
CA SER A 68 1.38 9.01 -1.12
C SER A 68 2.21 10.20 -0.65
N GLY A 69 2.50 10.27 0.66
CA GLY A 69 3.15 11.42 1.30
C GLY A 69 4.32 11.99 0.49
N GLY A 70 4.56 13.30 0.61
CA GLY A 70 5.53 14.11 -0.16
C GLY A 70 7.00 13.63 -0.22
N ASN A 71 7.29 12.42 0.24
CA ASN A 71 8.51 11.68 -0.01
C ASN A 71 8.45 11.01 -1.40
N LEU A 72 9.10 11.65 -2.37
CA LEU A 72 9.35 11.14 -3.74
C LEU A 72 9.79 9.66 -3.80
N HIS A 73 10.41 9.16 -2.73
CA HIS A 73 10.89 7.79 -2.60
C HIS A 73 9.78 6.72 -2.67
N VAL A 74 8.61 6.92 -2.04
CA VAL A 74 7.55 5.88 -1.99
C VAL A 74 6.88 5.71 -3.36
N LEU A 75 6.66 6.83 -4.07
CA LEU A 75 6.12 6.81 -5.43
C LEU A 75 7.08 6.09 -6.38
N ASN A 76 8.36 6.44 -6.33
CA ASN A 76 9.38 5.81 -7.18
C ASN A 76 9.50 4.31 -6.89
N SER A 77 9.47 3.87 -5.63
CA SER A 77 9.52 2.44 -5.28
C SER A 77 8.34 1.65 -5.84
N THR A 78 7.12 2.18 -5.74
CA THR A 78 5.92 1.51 -6.25
C THR A 78 5.94 1.42 -7.77
N ILE A 79 6.37 2.48 -8.45
CA ILE A 79 6.53 2.51 -9.91
C ILE A 79 7.59 1.51 -10.37
N LEU A 80 8.73 1.43 -9.68
CA LEU A 80 9.79 0.46 -9.98
C LEU A 80 9.30 -0.98 -9.82
N MET A 81 8.55 -1.28 -8.75
CA MET A 81 7.92 -2.58 -8.56
C MET A 81 6.94 -2.91 -9.69
N ALA A 82 6.11 -1.95 -10.10
CA ALA A 82 5.18 -2.12 -11.23
C ALA A 82 5.92 -2.40 -12.54
N TYR A 83 7.02 -1.70 -12.83
CA TYR A 83 7.83 -1.97 -14.02
C TYR A 83 8.52 -3.33 -13.96
N LEU A 84 9.00 -3.75 -12.78
CA LEU A 84 9.59 -5.08 -12.61
C LEU A 84 8.56 -6.19 -12.88
N VAL A 85 7.34 -6.04 -12.35
CA VAL A 85 6.22 -6.96 -12.60
C VAL A 85 5.87 -6.95 -14.09
N LEU A 86 5.75 -5.79 -14.72
CA LEU A 86 5.45 -5.71 -16.15
C LEU A 86 6.53 -6.40 -17.01
N TYR A 87 7.80 -6.10 -16.74
CA TYR A 87 8.94 -6.70 -17.44
C TYR A 87 8.93 -8.23 -17.33
N SER A 88 8.82 -8.76 -16.11
CA SER A 88 8.82 -10.21 -15.88
C SER A 88 7.60 -10.90 -16.50
N SER A 89 6.43 -10.26 -16.48
CA SER A 89 5.24 -10.78 -17.17
C SER A 89 5.43 -10.84 -18.69
N ILE A 90 6.01 -9.81 -19.30
CA ILE A 90 6.28 -9.77 -20.76
C ILE A 90 7.25 -10.89 -21.14
N VAL A 91 8.36 -11.05 -20.39
CA VAL A 91 9.36 -12.09 -20.65
C VAL A 91 8.75 -13.49 -20.55
N LEU A 92 8.04 -13.80 -19.46
CA LEU A 92 7.42 -15.12 -19.27
C LEU A 92 6.35 -15.41 -20.32
N THR A 93 5.52 -14.42 -20.66
CA THR A 93 4.47 -14.58 -21.67
C THR A 93 5.08 -14.79 -23.06
N GLY A 94 6.14 -14.07 -23.40
CA GLY A 94 6.87 -14.26 -24.66
C GLY A 94 7.51 -15.64 -24.77
N LEU A 95 8.17 -16.11 -23.71
CA LEU A 95 8.76 -17.45 -23.65
C LEU A 95 7.68 -18.54 -23.74
N LEU A 96 6.54 -18.34 -23.08
CA LEU A 96 5.42 -19.27 -23.14
C LEU A 96 4.85 -19.32 -24.56
N ALA A 97 4.66 -18.17 -25.21
CA ALA A 97 4.19 -18.10 -26.60
C ALA A 97 5.14 -18.84 -27.56
N LEU A 98 6.44 -18.60 -27.47
CA LEU A 98 7.44 -19.34 -28.27
C LEU A 98 7.40 -20.85 -27.98
N GLY A 99 7.27 -21.24 -26.71
CA GLY A 99 7.13 -22.63 -26.30
C GLY A 99 5.88 -23.28 -26.87
N THR A 100 4.74 -22.58 -26.88
CA THR A 100 3.49 -23.10 -27.46
C THR A 100 3.61 -23.30 -28.98
N VAL A 101 4.20 -22.35 -29.71
CA VAL A 101 4.47 -22.49 -31.15
C VAL A 101 5.33 -23.72 -31.42
N TYR A 102 6.37 -23.95 -30.63
CA TYR A 102 7.21 -25.15 -30.73
C TYR A 102 6.42 -26.44 -30.49
N ILE A 103 5.55 -26.47 -29.47
CA ILE A 103 4.68 -27.62 -29.16
C ILE A 103 3.72 -27.91 -30.30
N PHE A 104 3.12 -26.88 -30.91
CA PHE A 104 2.23 -27.05 -32.05
C PHE A 104 2.94 -27.70 -33.25
N HIS A 105 4.21 -27.34 -33.50
CA HIS A 105 4.98 -27.94 -34.59
C HIS A 105 5.49 -29.36 -34.28
N GLN A 106 5.78 -29.68 -33.02
CA GLN A 106 6.37 -30.98 -32.63
C GLN A 106 5.76 -31.54 -31.34
N PRO A 107 4.45 -31.86 -31.31
CA PRO A 107 3.76 -32.24 -30.07
C PRO A 107 4.28 -33.55 -29.47
N ALA A 108 4.73 -34.48 -30.32
CA ALA A 108 5.23 -35.79 -29.88
C ALA A 108 6.56 -35.74 -29.09
N LYS A 109 7.26 -34.59 -29.07
CA LYS A 109 8.55 -34.45 -28.38
C LYS A 109 8.45 -33.79 -27.01
N VAL A 110 7.27 -33.29 -26.63
CA VAL A 110 7.10 -32.51 -25.40
C VAL A 110 6.26 -33.29 -24.41
N TYR A 111 6.84 -33.57 -23.24
CA TYR A 111 6.12 -34.15 -22.12
C TYR A 111 5.31 -33.08 -21.38
N PRO A 112 4.00 -33.26 -21.14
CA PRO A 112 3.17 -32.27 -20.46
C PRO A 112 3.67 -31.88 -19.07
N ILE A 113 4.34 -32.79 -18.36
CA ILE A 113 4.92 -32.52 -17.05
C ILE A 113 5.98 -31.42 -17.10
N ASN A 114 6.68 -31.26 -18.23
CA ASN A 114 7.68 -30.20 -18.40
C ASN A 114 7.04 -28.80 -18.46
N LEU A 115 5.75 -28.71 -18.84
CA LEU A 115 5.01 -27.45 -18.82
C LEU A 115 4.76 -26.97 -17.38
N ILE A 116 4.57 -27.89 -16.44
CA ILE A 116 4.39 -27.55 -15.02
C ILE A 116 5.69 -26.98 -14.44
N ALA A 117 6.84 -27.43 -14.94
CA ALA A 117 8.15 -26.91 -14.54
C ALA A 117 8.51 -25.58 -15.25
N PHE A 118 7.71 -25.12 -16.22
CA PHE A 118 8.02 -23.94 -17.03
C PHE A 118 8.26 -22.70 -16.18
N SER A 119 7.34 -22.36 -15.28
CA SER A 119 7.44 -21.15 -14.45
C SER A 119 8.74 -21.13 -13.66
N ARG A 120 9.13 -22.27 -13.07
CA ARG A 120 10.37 -22.40 -12.29
C ARG A 120 11.62 -22.21 -13.16
N ILE A 121 11.66 -22.87 -14.32
CA ILE A 121 12.85 -22.86 -15.20
C ILE A 121 12.97 -21.53 -15.94
N ALA A 122 11.90 -21.12 -16.63
CA ALA A 122 11.88 -19.90 -17.43
C ALA A 122 12.13 -18.67 -16.54
N GLY A 123 11.48 -18.63 -15.37
CA GLY A 123 11.68 -17.56 -14.40
C GLY A 123 13.13 -17.46 -13.92
N SER A 124 13.69 -18.55 -13.40
CA SER A 124 15.05 -18.50 -12.84
C SER A 124 16.12 -18.21 -13.88
N VAL A 125 15.96 -18.65 -15.13
CA VAL A 125 16.97 -18.52 -16.18
C VAL A 125 16.92 -17.15 -16.88
N TRP A 126 15.72 -16.65 -17.17
CA TRP A 126 15.57 -15.46 -18.04
C TRP A 126 15.32 -14.15 -17.30
N ILE A 127 14.75 -14.20 -16.09
CA ILE A 127 14.49 -13.00 -15.27
C ILE A 127 15.51 -12.89 -14.15
N GLY A 128 15.80 -14.02 -13.50
CA GLY A 128 16.71 -14.09 -12.37
C GLY A 128 15.97 -14.16 -11.02
N ARG A 129 16.59 -14.91 -10.11
CA ARG A 129 16.05 -15.24 -8.78
C ARG A 129 15.68 -14.02 -7.94
N PRO A 130 16.54 -13.00 -7.76
CA PRO A 130 16.21 -11.86 -6.90
C PRO A 130 15.01 -11.05 -7.39
N MET A 131 14.86 -10.89 -8.71
CA MET A 131 13.72 -10.16 -9.29
C MET A 131 12.41 -10.91 -9.07
N LEU A 132 12.42 -12.24 -9.22
CA LEU A 132 11.25 -13.06 -8.91
C LEU A 132 10.91 -13.07 -7.42
N PHE A 133 11.93 -13.02 -6.55
CA PHE A 133 11.71 -12.87 -5.12
C PHE A 133 10.98 -11.57 -4.80
N VAL A 134 11.45 -10.44 -5.36
CA VAL A 134 10.78 -9.14 -5.20
C VAL A 134 9.35 -9.21 -5.74
N ARG A 135 9.14 -9.79 -6.93
CA ARG A 135 7.80 -9.99 -7.50
C ARG A 135 6.88 -10.79 -6.57
N GLY A 136 7.36 -11.91 -6.02
CA GLY A 136 6.59 -12.71 -5.07
C GLY A 136 6.28 -11.93 -3.79
N CYS A 137 7.24 -11.16 -3.26
CA CYS A 137 7.02 -10.29 -2.10
C CYS A 137 5.96 -9.21 -2.38
N THR A 138 5.94 -8.63 -3.59
CA THR A 138 4.90 -7.65 -3.95
C THR A 138 3.51 -8.28 -3.98
N ALA A 139 3.37 -9.49 -4.54
CA ALA A 139 2.10 -10.21 -4.53
C ALA A 139 1.65 -10.57 -3.10
N LEU A 140 2.58 -11.00 -2.25
CA LEU A 140 2.30 -11.28 -0.84
C LEU A 140 1.88 -10.01 -0.07
N ALA A 141 2.53 -8.88 -0.32
CA ALA A 141 2.16 -7.60 0.29
C ALA A 141 0.77 -7.15 -0.17
N ILE A 142 0.44 -7.34 -1.45
CA ILE A 142 -0.90 -7.08 -1.98
C ILE A 142 -1.92 -7.99 -1.27
N LEU A 143 -1.69 -9.30 -1.20
CA LEU A 143 -2.56 -10.24 -0.48
C LEU A 143 -2.74 -9.86 1.00
N GLY A 144 -1.67 -9.43 1.68
CA GLY A 144 -1.74 -8.97 3.07
C GLY A 144 -2.38 -7.60 3.28
N SER A 145 -2.73 -6.87 2.22
CA SER A 145 -3.32 -5.53 2.31
C SER A 145 -4.83 -5.58 2.10
N CYS A 146 -5.58 -4.89 2.98
CA CYS A 146 -7.01 -4.68 2.80
C CYS A 146 -7.29 -3.99 1.46
N ASN A 147 -8.17 -4.56 0.64
CA ASN A 147 -8.65 -3.88 -0.56
C ASN A 147 -9.83 -2.98 -0.18
N VAL A 148 -9.59 -1.66 -0.26
CA VAL A 148 -10.53 -0.65 0.19
C VAL A 148 -10.72 0.37 -0.92
N VAL A 149 -11.98 0.67 -1.24
CA VAL A 149 -12.34 1.65 -2.27
C VAL A 149 -12.92 2.88 -1.59
N LEU A 150 -12.42 4.05 -1.96
CA LEU A 150 -12.98 5.33 -1.53
C LEU A 150 -14.28 5.57 -2.29
N THR A 151 -15.40 5.53 -1.59
CA THR A 151 -16.72 5.85 -2.16
C THR A 151 -17.10 7.26 -1.76
N GLN A 152 -17.59 8.04 -2.73
CA GLN A 152 -18.07 9.40 -2.52
C GLN A 152 -19.57 9.46 -2.80
N ALA A 153 -20.34 9.98 -1.84
CA ALA A 153 -21.73 10.37 -2.08
C ALA A 153 -21.98 11.82 -1.63
N ARG A 154 -22.41 12.65 -2.58
CA ARG A 154 -22.59 14.09 -2.40
C ARG A 154 -21.30 14.76 -1.91
N ASN A 155 -21.21 15.06 -0.62
CA ASN A 155 -20.09 15.76 0.04
C ASN A 155 -19.37 14.88 1.08
N TRP A 156 -19.74 13.61 1.20
CA TRP A 156 -19.14 12.68 2.17
C TRP A 156 -18.30 11.65 1.43
N THR A 157 -17.12 11.37 1.98
CA THR A 157 -16.22 10.32 1.51
C THR A 157 -16.02 9.31 2.62
N TRP A 158 -16.12 8.03 2.29
CA TRP A 158 -15.83 6.96 3.23
C TRP A 158 -15.22 5.77 2.50
N PHE A 159 -14.54 4.94 3.27
CA PHE A 159 -13.88 3.75 2.80
C PHE A 159 -14.83 2.55 2.87
N VAL A 160 -14.94 1.80 1.78
CA VAL A 160 -15.73 0.56 1.72
C VAL A 160 -14.80 -0.62 1.40
N SER A 161 -14.90 -1.68 2.20
CA SER A 161 -14.19 -2.94 1.94
C SER A 161 -14.69 -3.54 0.63
N ASN A 162 -13.77 -3.82 -0.31
CA ASN A 162 -14.07 -4.40 -1.61
C ASN A 162 -13.33 -5.74 -1.75
N PRO A 163 -13.97 -6.86 -1.39
CA PRO A 163 -13.35 -8.17 -1.47
C PRO A 163 -12.86 -8.48 -2.90
N ARG A 164 -11.65 -9.03 -3.02
CA ARG A 164 -11.07 -9.40 -4.31
C ARG A 164 -11.83 -10.55 -4.95
N GLY A 165 -11.86 -10.55 -6.29
CA GLY A 165 -12.44 -11.65 -7.04
C GLY A 165 -11.63 -12.93 -6.89
N VAL A 166 -12.29 -14.09 -6.98
CA VAL A 166 -11.62 -15.40 -6.81
C VAL A 166 -10.45 -15.60 -7.80
N LEU A 167 -10.62 -15.15 -9.04
CA LEU A 167 -9.56 -15.22 -10.05
C LEU A 167 -8.37 -14.31 -9.71
N GLU A 168 -8.64 -13.12 -9.18
CA GLU A 168 -7.62 -12.18 -8.74
C GLU A 168 -6.82 -12.75 -7.55
N VAL A 169 -7.51 -13.39 -6.60
CA VAL A 169 -6.86 -14.07 -5.49
C VAL A 169 -6.02 -15.25 -5.97
N ALA A 170 -6.54 -16.06 -6.91
CA ALA A 170 -5.80 -17.18 -7.47
C ALA A 170 -4.53 -16.75 -8.21
N THR A 171 -4.60 -15.67 -9.00
CA THR A 171 -3.43 -15.12 -9.70
C THR A 171 -2.42 -14.56 -8.70
N LEU A 172 -2.84 -13.74 -7.73
CA LEU A 172 -1.95 -13.22 -6.69
C LEU A 172 -1.31 -14.32 -5.86
N ALA A 173 -2.06 -15.36 -5.49
CA ALA A 173 -1.51 -16.52 -4.79
C ALA A 173 -0.47 -17.24 -5.65
N SER A 174 -0.72 -17.40 -6.96
CA SER A 174 0.27 -17.98 -7.88
C SER A 174 1.53 -17.13 -7.99
N GLU A 175 1.41 -15.81 -7.97
CA GLU A 175 2.54 -14.90 -7.98
C GLU A 175 3.32 -14.95 -6.65
N ALA A 176 2.65 -15.13 -5.52
CA ALA A 176 3.33 -15.27 -4.24
C ALA A 176 4.18 -16.56 -4.15
N THR A 177 3.90 -17.59 -4.96
CA THR A 177 4.70 -18.82 -5.00
C THR A 177 6.14 -18.62 -5.50
N TRP A 178 6.45 -17.51 -6.17
CA TRP A 178 7.83 -17.18 -6.54
C TRP A 178 8.79 -17.16 -5.34
N ILE A 179 8.32 -16.77 -4.16
CA ILE A 179 9.10 -16.81 -2.92
C ILE A 179 9.51 -18.24 -2.60
N VAL A 180 8.57 -19.18 -2.70
CA VAL A 180 8.78 -20.60 -2.40
C VAL A 180 9.80 -21.19 -3.38
N TYR A 181 9.69 -20.88 -4.67
CA TYR A 181 10.68 -21.33 -5.66
C TYR A 181 12.09 -20.82 -5.35
N ASN A 182 12.23 -19.56 -4.93
CA ASN A 182 13.52 -18.99 -4.56
C ASN A 182 14.11 -19.65 -3.31
N ILE A 183 13.30 -19.92 -2.29
CA ILE A 183 13.73 -20.63 -1.08
C ILE A 183 14.18 -22.05 -1.43
N GLN A 184 13.40 -22.77 -2.23
CA GLN A 184 13.75 -24.13 -2.67
C GLN A 184 15.06 -24.16 -3.47
N ASP A 185 15.26 -23.16 -4.33
CA ASP A 185 16.48 -23.02 -5.13
C ASP A 185 17.71 -22.71 -4.27
N ALA A 186 17.55 -22.00 -3.14
CA ALA A 186 18.61 -21.82 -2.14
C ALA A 186 18.87 -23.12 -1.35
N LEU A 187 17.81 -23.79 -0.89
CA LEU A 187 17.89 -25.06 -0.18
C LEU A 187 18.48 -26.19 -1.03
N GLN A 188 18.32 -26.12 -2.35
CA GLN A 188 18.90 -27.09 -3.30
C GLN A 188 20.43 -27.18 -3.18
N PHE A 189 21.11 -26.09 -2.83
CA PHE A 189 22.56 -26.12 -2.62
C PHE A 189 22.96 -26.92 -1.38
N ALA A 190 22.12 -26.92 -0.34
CA ALA A 190 22.38 -27.66 0.91
C ALA A 190 21.86 -29.11 0.86
N PHE A 191 20.68 -29.33 0.27
CA PHE A 191 19.95 -30.62 0.34
C PHE A 191 19.49 -31.12 -1.04
N PRO A 192 20.41 -31.34 -2.01
CA PRO A 192 20.05 -31.63 -3.40
C PRO A 192 19.23 -32.91 -3.59
N LYS A 193 19.36 -33.90 -2.69
CA LYS A 193 18.65 -35.18 -2.77
C LYS A 193 17.20 -35.10 -2.28
N ILE A 194 16.89 -34.16 -1.39
CA ILE A 194 15.59 -34.07 -0.70
C ILE A 194 14.66 -33.08 -1.43
N THR A 195 15.20 -32.04 -2.06
CA THR A 195 14.43 -31.02 -2.79
C THR A 195 13.45 -31.56 -3.81
N PRO A 196 13.80 -32.51 -4.70
CA PRO A 196 12.84 -33.01 -5.69
C PRO A 196 11.61 -33.66 -5.04
N ILE A 197 11.75 -34.16 -3.82
CA ILE A 197 10.69 -34.84 -3.07
C ILE A 197 9.75 -33.81 -2.44
N TYR A 198 10.24 -32.84 -1.66
CA TYR A 198 9.35 -31.91 -0.94
C TYR A 198 8.92 -30.69 -1.77
N ALA A 199 9.71 -30.26 -2.76
CA ALA A 199 9.47 -29.04 -3.52
C ALA A 199 8.06 -28.93 -4.14
N PRO A 200 7.53 -29.94 -4.85
CA PRO A 200 6.20 -29.83 -5.45
C PRO A 200 5.10 -29.71 -4.39
N TYR A 201 5.19 -30.49 -3.31
CA TYR A 201 4.20 -30.44 -2.23
C TYR A 201 4.22 -29.09 -1.50
N ALA A 202 5.40 -28.54 -1.25
CA ALA A 202 5.54 -27.25 -0.58
C ALA A 202 4.91 -26.10 -1.40
N VAL A 203 5.02 -26.12 -2.73
CA VAL A 203 4.43 -25.10 -3.60
C VAL A 203 2.91 -25.19 -3.61
N VAL A 204 2.38 -26.40 -3.78
CA VAL A 204 0.92 -26.63 -3.77
C VAL A 204 0.34 -26.25 -2.40
N LEU A 205 1.01 -26.65 -1.32
CA LEU A 205 0.59 -26.30 0.04
C LEU A 205 0.63 -24.79 0.28
N ALA A 206 1.70 -24.10 -0.13
CA ALA A 206 1.79 -22.65 0.02
C ALA A 206 0.69 -21.92 -0.76
N TRP A 207 0.47 -22.31 -2.02
CA TRP A 207 -0.57 -21.72 -2.87
C TRP A 207 -1.97 -21.95 -2.28
N THR A 208 -2.27 -23.19 -1.88
CA THR A 208 -3.58 -23.54 -1.31
C THR A 208 -3.85 -22.81 0.00
N LEU A 209 -2.85 -22.69 0.89
CA LEU A 209 -2.99 -21.93 2.12
C LEU A 209 -3.22 -20.45 1.85
N GLN A 210 -2.43 -19.83 0.97
CA GLN A 210 -2.61 -18.41 0.62
C GLN A 210 -3.99 -18.12 0.03
N PHE A 211 -4.42 -18.97 -0.92
CA PHE A 211 -5.73 -18.86 -1.54
C PHE A 211 -6.86 -19.07 -0.53
N ALA A 212 -6.76 -20.10 0.32
CA ALA A 212 -7.77 -20.39 1.34
C ALA A 212 -7.85 -19.27 2.39
N LEU A 213 -6.73 -18.74 2.86
CA LEU A 213 -6.71 -17.65 3.84
C LEU A 213 -7.41 -16.41 3.30
N GLU A 214 -7.07 -15.97 2.08
CA GLU A 214 -7.67 -14.77 1.49
C GLU A 214 -9.16 -14.96 1.16
N THR A 215 -9.59 -16.16 0.76
CA THR A 215 -11.00 -16.43 0.43
C THR A 215 -11.88 -16.66 1.66
N LEU A 216 -11.37 -17.32 2.70
CA LEU A 216 -12.13 -17.62 3.92
C LEU A 216 -12.09 -16.48 4.93
N GLN A 217 -10.96 -15.77 5.02
CA GLN A 217 -10.71 -14.74 6.01
C GLN A 217 -9.97 -13.54 5.37
N PRO A 218 -10.63 -12.81 4.45
CA PRO A 218 -10.02 -11.63 3.82
C PRO A 218 -9.71 -10.56 4.87
N VAL A 219 -8.57 -9.89 4.70
CA VAL A 219 -8.13 -8.83 5.62
C VAL A 219 -9.15 -7.68 5.62
N GLN A 220 -9.71 -7.37 6.80
CA GLN A 220 -10.68 -6.30 6.97
C GLN A 220 -10.03 -5.06 7.60
N PRO A 221 -10.44 -3.84 7.19
CA PRO A 221 -10.02 -2.63 7.88
C PRO A 221 -10.62 -2.59 9.29
N SER A 222 -9.78 -2.43 10.32
CA SER A 222 -10.22 -2.09 11.68
C SER A 222 -10.35 -0.57 11.80
N GLY A 223 -11.52 -0.09 12.20
CA GLY A 223 -11.78 1.33 12.48
C GLY A 223 -11.40 1.77 13.88
#